data_AF-A0A1A7XA30-F1
#
_entry.id   AF-A0A1A7XA30-F1
#
_cell.length_a   1.000
_cell.length_b   1.000
_cell.length_c   1.000
_cell.angle_alpha   90.00
_cell.angle_beta   90.00
_cell.angle_gamma   90.00
#
_symmetry.space_group_name_H-M   'P 1'
#
loop_
_entity.id
_entity.type
_entity.pdbx_description
1 polymer ?
#
loop_
_entity_poly.entity_id
_entity_poly.type
_entity_poly.pdbx_seq_one_letter_code
_entity_poly.pdbx_strand_id
1 'polypeptide(L)'
;MGAIPSGFRPSTLSKLLEEDAKFKASHFIQPELSQSQLSFKDLFLDPDSGRVRARQVRTCVCFTLWSCRMIPTPGVGVQVLSRHVRLCAFDGTRVLSNIHTVRASYNSKSPKTWSFSPRMTGILPTLLNGDCFLRCDTLSPNLGVLFELGVTFLRNSTGERGDLSCGWAFLKLTDDAGNPLPNKTYELPVSGGTPYEKDVMGEITAGRRSPTGVFQQMLHARRQPKLIVKLKSANSRTKTQL
;
A
#
# COMPACT_ATOMS: atom_id res chain seq x y z
N MET A 1 17.22 -3.06 24.01
CA MET A 1 16.35 -3.07 22.81
C MET A 1 17.12 -3.73 21.68
N GLY A 2 16.73 -4.92 21.23
CA GLY A 2 17.30 -5.50 20.01
C GLY A 2 17.14 -4.52 18.85
N ALA A 3 18.19 -4.36 18.03
CA ALA A 3 18.37 -3.25 17.08
C ALA A 3 17.25 -3.16 16.03
N ILE A 4 16.13 -2.53 16.37
CA ILE A 4 15.11 -2.09 15.41
C ILE A 4 15.74 -0.93 14.61
N PRO A 5 15.75 -0.99 13.27
CA PRO A 5 16.30 0.10 12.47
C PRO A 5 15.64 1.44 12.80
N SER A 6 16.41 2.53 12.82
CA SER A 6 15.94 3.88 13.23
C SER A 6 14.73 4.38 12.45
N GLY A 7 14.59 3.99 11.19
CA GLY A 7 13.46 4.35 10.34
C GLY A 7 12.16 3.59 10.62
N PHE A 8 12.16 2.58 11.49
CA PHE A 8 10.97 1.78 11.78
C PHE A 8 10.07 2.50 12.78
N ARG A 9 8.76 2.28 12.64
CA ARG A 9 7.72 2.81 13.53
C ARG A 9 6.67 1.74 13.82
N PRO A 10 5.85 1.88 14.86
CA PRO A 10 4.57 1.15 14.91
C PRO A 10 3.76 1.37 13.61
N SER A 11 3.11 0.33 13.11
CA SER A 11 2.37 0.43 11.84
C SER A 11 1.18 1.38 11.95
N THR A 12 1.22 2.43 11.13
CA THR A 12 0.19 3.47 11.09
C THR A 12 -1.12 2.92 10.52
N LEU A 13 -1.05 2.18 9.42
CA LEU A 13 -2.25 1.62 8.79
C LEU A 13 -2.81 0.43 9.60
N SER A 14 -1.99 -0.31 10.36
CA SER A 14 -2.51 -1.32 11.31
C SER A 14 -3.32 -0.66 12.41
N LYS A 15 -2.77 0.40 13.02
CA LYS A 15 -3.46 1.14 14.08
C LYS A 15 -4.82 1.67 13.60
N LEU A 16 -4.87 2.30 12.42
CA LEU A 16 -6.13 2.79 11.84
C LEU A 16 -7.14 1.65 11.60
N LEU A 17 -6.69 0.49 11.10
CA LEU A 17 -7.54 -0.69 10.89
C LEU A 17 -8.14 -1.24 12.19
N GLU A 18 -7.40 -1.15 13.29
CA GLU A 18 -7.83 -1.61 14.61
C GLU A 18 -8.80 -0.63 15.27
N GLU A 19 -8.55 0.67 15.13
CA GLU A 19 -9.30 1.74 15.81
C GLU A 19 -10.66 2.03 15.17
N ASP A 20 -10.80 1.92 13.85
CA ASP A 20 -12.00 2.39 13.15
C ASP A 20 -12.47 1.45 12.04
N ALA A 21 -13.74 1.02 12.15
CA ALA A 21 -14.39 0.16 11.16
C ALA A 21 -14.46 0.81 9.78
N LYS A 22 -14.42 2.15 9.68
CA LYS A 22 -14.47 2.86 8.40
C LYS A 22 -13.30 2.55 7.46
N PHE A 23 -12.21 2.00 7.97
CA PHE A 23 -11.06 1.60 7.14
C PHE A 23 -11.11 0.11 6.74
N LYS A 24 -12.12 -0.63 7.16
CA LYS A 24 -12.30 -2.05 6.81
C LYS A 24 -13.11 -2.16 5.53
N ALA A 25 -12.82 -3.20 4.74
CA ALA A 25 -13.53 -3.44 3.48
C ALA A 25 -15.05 -3.62 3.68
N SER A 26 -15.47 -4.17 4.82
CA SER A 26 -16.89 -4.33 5.17
C SER A 26 -17.66 -3.01 5.13
N HIS A 27 -17.04 -1.91 5.55
CA HIS A 27 -17.67 -0.59 5.54
C HIS A 27 -17.98 -0.10 4.12
N PHE A 28 -17.13 -0.41 3.13
CA PHE A 28 -17.28 0.05 1.75
C PHE A 28 -18.13 -0.87 0.86
N ILE A 29 -18.40 -2.09 1.33
CA ILE A 29 -19.23 -3.07 0.61
C ILE A 29 -20.67 -3.03 1.12
N GLN A 30 -20.88 -2.58 2.36
CA GLN A 30 -22.21 -2.47 2.94
C GLN A 30 -22.98 -1.30 2.30
N PRO A 31 -24.19 -1.54 1.75
CA PRO A 31 -25.02 -0.48 1.21
C PRO A 31 -25.41 0.56 2.27
N GLU A 32 -25.33 1.85 1.92
CA GLU A 32 -25.76 2.95 2.78
C GLU A 32 -27.13 3.48 2.35
N LEU A 33 -28.02 3.71 3.32
CA LEU A 33 -29.28 4.38 3.04
C LEU A 33 -29.06 5.87 2.72
N SER A 34 -29.88 6.39 1.82
CA SER A 34 -29.92 7.81 1.49
C SER A 34 -30.46 8.63 2.65
N GLN A 35 -30.35 9.96 2.55
CA GLN A 35 -30.82 10.88 3.60
C GLN A 35 -32.32 10.69 3.91
N SER A 36 -33.14 10.36 2.90
CA SER A 36 -34.56 10.09 3.08
C SER A 36 -34.87 8.69 3.62
N GLN A 37 -33.88 7.79 3.67
CA GLN A 37 -34.03 6.37 4.02
C GLN A 37 -34.96 5.57 3.09
N LEU A 38 -35.39 6.16 1.96
CA LEU A 38 -36.28 5.51 0.98
C LEU A 38 -35.51 4.85 -0.18
N SER A 39 -34.19 5.02 -0.21
CA SER A 39 -33.32 4.47 -1.24
C SER A 39 -31.93 4.23 -0.69
N PHE A 40 -31.09 3.52 -1.43
CA PHE A 40 -29.66 3.45 -1.16
C PHE A 40 -28.96 4.65 -1.80
N LYS A 41 -27.98 5.21 -1.08
CA LYS A 41 -27.12 6.32 -1.53
C LYS A 41 -26.12 5.87 -2.60
N ASP A 42 -25.78 4.60 -2.58
CA ASP A 42 -24.68 3.97 -3.30
C ASP A 42 -25.15 2.92 -4.33
N LEU A 43 -26.40 2.48 -4.26
CA LEU A 43 -27.03 1.64 -5.29
C LEU A 43 -28.05 2.47 -6.07
N PHE A 44 -27.86 2.53 -7.40
CA PHE A 44 -28.82 3.18 -8.30
C PHE A 44 -29.63 2.12 -9.04
N LEU A 45 -30.93 2.10 -8.85
CA LEU A 45 -31.84 1.22 -9.58
C LEU A 45 -32.29 1.93 -10.86
N ASP A 46 -32.10 1.28 -12.01
CA ASP A 46 -32.66 1.73 -13.27
C ASP A 46 -34.17 1.45 -13.31
N PRO A 47 -35.03 2.48 -13.38
CA PRO A 47 -36.48 2.27 -13.34
C PRO A 47 -37.01 1.51 -14.56
N ASP A 48 -36.37 1.67 -15.72
CA ASP A 48 -36.83 1.05 -16.97
C ASP A 48 -36.48 -0.44 -17.05
N SER A 49 -35.29 -0.82 -16.57
CA SER A 49 -34.81 -2.21 -16.62
C SER A 49 -34.96 -2.98 -15.30
N GLY A 50 -35.25 -2.30 -14.20
CA GLY A 50 -35.31 -2.89 -12.85
C GLY A 50 -33.96 -3.42 -12.35
N ARG A 51 -32.84 -3.01 -12.96
CA ARG A 51 -31.49 -3.50 -12.62
C ARG A 51 -30.69 -2.46 -11.86
N VAL A 52 -29.85 -2.93 -10.94
CA VAL A 52 -28.85 -2.07 -10.27
C VAL A 52 -27.79 -1.66 -11.30
N ARG A 53 -27.57 -0.35 -11.45
CA ARG A 53 -26.54 0.22 -12.31
C ARG A 53 -25.26 0.47 -11.53
N ALA A 54 -24.13 0.16 -12.16
CA ALA A 54 -22.83 0.56 -11.66
C ALA A 54 -22.72 2.09 -11.64
N ARG A 55 -22.23 2.64 -10.52
CA ARG A 55 -21.95 4.07 -10.40
C ARG A 55 -20.61 4.37 -11.08
N GLN A 56 -20.62 5.34 -11.98
CA GLN A 56 -19.38 5.80 -12.60
C GLN A 56 -18.52 6.50 -11.53
N VAL A 57 -17.27 6.05 -11.42
CA VAL A 57 -16.29 6.62 -10.48
C VAL A 57 -15.26 7.38 -11.28
N ARG A 58 -14.83 8.54 -10.79
CA ARG A 58 -13.85 9.40 -11.48
C ARG A 58 -12.49 8.74 -11.66
N THR A 59 -11.98 8.07 -10.64
CA THR A 59 -10.66 7.43 -10.68
C THR A 59 -10.77 5.93 -10.45
N CYS A 60 -10.37 5.16 -11.46
CA CYS A 60 -10.23 3.71 -11.41
C CYS A 60 -8.85 3.32 -11.93
N VAL A 61 -8.02 2.73 -11.07
CA VAL A 61 -6.66 2.30 -11.44
C VAL A 61 -6.44 0.86 -11.04
N CYS A 62 -5.88 0.07 -11.95
CA CYS A 62 -5.41 -1.29 -11.67
C CYS A 62 -3.90 -1.27 -11.54
N PHE A 63 -3.36 -1.96 -10.56
CA PHE A 63 -1.92 -2.07 -10.39
C PHE A 63 -1.52 -3.39 -9.75
N THR A 64 -0.24 -3.70 -9.86
CA THR A 64 0.33 -4.92 -9.30
C THR A 64 1.51 -4.58 -8.42
N LEU A 65 1.48 -5.05 -7.18
CA LEU A 65 2.67 -5.13 -6.36
C LEU A 65 3.58 -6.19 -6.97
N TRP A 66 4.79 -5.81 -7.38
CA TRP A 66 5.72 -6.74 -8.03
C TRP A 66 6.74 -7.29 -7.03
N SER A 67 7.48 -6.39 -6.37
CA SER A 67 8.45 -6.76 -5.34
C SER A 67 8.89 -5.57 -4.51
N CYS A 68 9.36 -5.82 -3.29
CA CYS A 68 10.16 -4.88 -2.52
C CYS A 68 11.63 -5.33 -2.53
N ARG A 69 12.57 -4.40 -2.58
CA ARG A 69 14.02 -4.68 -2.57
C ARG A 69 14.71 -3.88 -1.49
N MET A 70 15.79 -4.44 -0.94
CA MET A 70 16.63 -3.82 0.08
C MET A 70 15.87 -3.40 1.35
N ILE A 71 14.75 -4.06 1.66
CA ILE A 71 13.99 -3.76 2.87
C ILE A 71 14.79 -4.18 4.10
N PRO A 72 15.02 -3.28 5.08
CA PRO A 72 15.72 -3.64 6.30
C PRO A 72 14.96 -4.73 7.06
N THR A 73 15.69 -5.57 7.77
CA THR A 73 15.10 -6.59 8.63
C THR A 73 15.11 -6.11 10.08
N PRO A 74 14.08 -6.46 10.88
CA PRO A 74 14.15 -6.29 12.32
C PRO A 74 15.41 -6.95 12.91
N GLY A 75 15.94 -6.37 14.00
CA GLY A 75 17.14 -6.87 14.66
C GLY A 75 16.93 -8.15 15.47
N VAL A 76 18.00 -8.58 16.14
CA VAL A 76 18.01 -9.76 17.02
C VAL A 76 16.96 -9.66 18.13
N GLY A 77 16.32 -10.78 18.47
CA GLY A 77 15.27 -10.86 19.50
C GLY A 77 13.83 -10.67 19.00
N VAL A 78 13.64 -10.52 17.69
CA VAL A 78 12.33 -10.41 17.05
C VAL A 78 12.18 -11.51 16.00
N GLN A 79 11.17 -12.36 16.14
CA GLN A 79 10.76 -13.31 15.11
C GLN A 79 9.76 -12.67 14.16
N VAL A 80 10.06 -12.68 12.86
CA VAL A 80 9.13 -12.17 11.83
C VAL A 80 8.11 -13.24 11.47
N LEU A 81 6.83 -12.98 11.76
CA LEU A 81 5.71 -13.88 11.46
C LEU A 81 5.13 -13.63 10.07
N SER A 82 5.06 -12.36 9.64
CA SER A 82 4.53 -11.96 8.34
C SER A 82 5.30 -10.78 7.78
N ARG A 83 5.39 -10.72 6.45
CA ARG A 83 5.83 -9.55 5.68
C ARG A 83 4.69 -9.18 4.75
N HIS A 84 4.33 -7.91 4.68
CA HIS A 84 3.17 -7.48 3.91
C HIS A 84 3.26 -6.02 3.52
N VAL A 85 2.40 -5.63 2.58
CA VAL A 85 2.15 -4.24 2.22
C VAL A 85 0.70 -3.95 2.55
N ARG A 86 0.47 -2.94 3.39
CA ARG A 86 -0.84 -2.32 3.58
C ARG A 86 -0.96 -1.16 2.61
N LEU A 87 -2.10 -1.02 1.95
CA LEU A 87 -2.31 0.03 0.95
C LEU A 87 -3.72 0.59 0.98
N CYS A 88 -3.86 1.85 0.59
CA CYS A 88 -5.13 2.55 0.53
C CYS A 88 -5.05 3.77 -0.41
N ALA A 89 -6.21 4.27 -0.82
CA ALA A 89 -6.33 5.60 -1.41
C ALA A 89 -5.95 6.66 -0.37
N PHE A 90 -5.15 7.64 -0.76
CA PHE A 90 -4.61 8.67 0.12
C PHE A 90 -4.50 9.99 -0.64
N ASP A 91 -4.86 11.11 -0.03
CA ASP A 91 -4.81 12.45 -0.66
C ASP A 91 -3.58 13.28 -0.30
N GLY A 92 -2.57 12.66 0.33
CA GLY A 92 -1.44 13.36 0.92
C GLY A 92 -1.65 13.73 2.40
N THR A 93 -2.88 13.67 2.90
CA THR A 93 -3.22 14.03 4.29
C THR A 93 -4.05 12.99 5.02
N ARG A 94 -4.96 12.30 4.35
CA ARG A 94 -5.93 11.37 4.95
C ARG A 94 -6.15 10.15 4.07
N VAL A 95 -6.46 9.04 4.74
CA VAL A 95 -6.88 7.79 4.10
C VAL A 95 -8.33 7.94 3.60
N LEU A 96 -8.57 7.57 2.34
CA LEU A 96 -9.83 7.78 1.63
C LEU A 96 -10.57 6.48 1.27
N SER A 97 -9.97 5.32 1.50
CA SER A 97 -10.55 4.01 1.20
C SER A 97 -10.34 3.04 2.35
N ASN A 98 -10.83 1.81 2.18
CA ASN A 98 -10.39 0.73 3.03
C ASN A 98 -8.88 0.52 2.90
N ILE A 99 -8.29 -0.01 3.96
CA ILE A 99 -6.89 -0.43 3.97
C ILE A 99 -6.87 -1.91 3.57
N HIS A 100 -6.23 -2.20 2.44
CA HIS A 100 -6.04 -3.54 1.92
C HIS A 100 -4.67 -4.07 2.31
N THR A 101 -4.55 -5.37 2.63
CA THR A 101 -3.28 -5.99 3.02
C THR A 101 -2.91 -7.09 2.03
N VAL A 102 -1.72 -6.97 1.46
CA VAL A 102 -1.11 -7.99 0.60
C VAL A 102 0.12 -8.57 1.28
N ARG A 103 0.09 -9.86 1.59
CA ARG A 103 1.22 -10.60 2.15
C ARG A 103 2.25 -10.91 1.08
N ALA A 104 3.51 -10.67 1.44
CA ALA A 104 4.64 -11.00 0.60
C ALA A 104 5.11 -12.44 0.84
N SER A 105 5.65 -13.04 -0.21
CA SER A 105 6.45 -14.25 -0.11
C SER A 105 7.87 -13.92 0.34
N TYR A 106 8.41 -14.73 1.24
CA TYR A 106 9.75 -14.60 1.79
C TYR A 106 10.66 -15.72 1.29
N ASN A 107 11.88 -15.38 0.91
CA ASN A 107 12.93 -16.32 0.55
C ASN A 107 14.16 -16.09 1.43
N SER A 108 14.60 -17.10 2.17
CA SER A 108 15.76 -17.04 3.06
C SER A 108 17.07 -16.75 2.32
N LYS A 109 17.17 -17.11 1.03
CA LYS A 109 18.33 -16.79 0.17
C LYS A 109 18.41 -15.30 -0.19
N SER A 110 17.29 -14.58 -0.12
CA SER A 110 17.21 -13.15 -0.43
C SER A 110 16.36 -12.41 0.61
N PRO A 111 16.84 -12.29 1.85
CA PRO A 111 16.00 -11.90 2.99
C PRO A 111 15.50 -10.44 2.96
N LYS A 112 16.17 -9.59 2.17
CA LYS A 112 15.80 -8.18 1.95
C LYS A 112 14.90 -7.96 0.73
N THR A 113 14.53 -9.04 0.05
CA THR A 113 13.68 -9.02 -1.14
C THR A 113 12.36 -9.70 -0.82
N TRP A 114 11.28 -8.98 -1.05
CA TRP A 114 9.92 -9.46 -0.86
C TRP A 114 9.28 -9.59 -2.22
N SER A 115 8.72 -10.74 -2.56
CA SER A 115 8.04 -10.94 -3.82
C SER A 115 6.55 -11.08 -3.60
N PHE A 116 5.77 -10.59 -4.55
CA PHE A 116 4.34 -10.83 -4.64
C PHE A 116 4.11 -11.73 -5.84
N SER A 117 3.05 -12.52 -5.83
CA SER A 117 2.74 -13.43 -6.93
C SER A 117 1.78 -12.75 -7.91
N PRO A 118 2.25 -12.17 -9.04
CA PRO A 118 1.39 -11.52 -10.03
C PRO A 118 0.72 -12.49 -11.02
N ARG A 119 1.03 -13.79 -10.92
CA ARG A 119 0.67 -14.81 -11.92
C ARG A 119 0.30 -16.11 -11.23
N MET A 120 -0.89 -16.18 -10.66
CA MET A 120 -1.45 -17.46 -10.24
C MET A 120 -2.89 -17.57 -10.73
N THR A 121 -3.15 -18.59 -11.53
CA THR A 121 -4.43 -18.94 -12.16
C THR A 121 -5.29 -19.81 -11.23
N GLY A 122 -5.25 -19.60 -9.91
CA GLY A 122 -5.92 -20.45 -8.92
C GLY A 122 -6.52 -19.68 -7.73
N ILE A 123 -7.30 -20.37 -6.90
CA ILE A 123 -8.01 -19.84 -5.72
C ILE A 123 -7.02 -19.75 -4.54
N LEU A 124 -6.05 -18.83 -4.59
CA LEU A 124 -5.29 -18.49 -3.39
C LEU A 124 -6.12 -17.53 -2.51
N PRO A 125 -5.85 -17.49 -1.20
CA PRO A 125 -6.37 -16.45 -0.34
C PRO A 125 -6.06 -15.09 -0.95
N THR A 126 -7.08 -14.23 -1.06
CA THR A 126 -6.98 -12.84 -1.59
C THR A 126 -5.80 -12.06 -0.99
N LEU A 127 -5.41 -12.41 0.24
CA LEU A 127 -4.25 -11.87 0.96
C LEU A 127 -2.90 -12.06 0.26
N LEU A 128 -2.72 -13.01 -0.66
CA LEU A 128 -1.45 -13.26 -1.37
C LEU A 128 -1.43 -12.70 -2.78
N ASN A 129 -2.55 -12.15 -3.26
CA ASN A 129 -2.66 -11.64 -4.61
C ASN A 129 -2.04 -10.24 -4.71
N GLY A 130 -1.02 -10.09 -5.57
CA GLY A 130 -0.39 -8.80 -5.82
C GLY A 130 -1.19 -7.87 -6.72
N ASP A 131 -2.19 -8.37 -7.45
CA ASP A 131 -3.08 -7.57 -8.29
C ASP A 131 -4.12 -6.85 -7.44
N CYS A 132 -4.13 -5.53 -7.53
CA CYS A 132 -4.99 -4.63 -6.79
C CYS A 132 -5.74 -3.71 -7.75
N PHE A 133 -6.90 -3.23 -7.30
CA PHE A 133 -7.62 -2.15 -7.95
C PHE A 133 -7.94 -1.06 -6.92
N LEU A 134 -7.91 0.19 -7.36
CA LEU A 134 -8.34 1.35 -6.59
C LEU A 134 -9.51 1.98 -7.33
N ARG A 135 -10.58 2.26 -6.59
CA ARG A 135 -11.69 3.11 -7.02
C ARG A 135 -11.83 4.22 -5.99
N CYS A 136 -11.80 5.47 -6.45
CA CYS A 136 -11.98 6.60 -5.57
C CYS A 136 -12.71 7.71 -6.31
N ASP A 137 -13.74 8.25 -5.66
CA ASP A 137 -14.56 9.33 -6.20
C ASP A 137 -14.23 10.65 -5.46
N THR A 138 -12.99 11.11 -5.61
CA THR A 138 -12.51 12.37 -5.01
C THR A 138 -12.00 13.33 -6.10
N LEU A 139 -12.03 14.64 -5.82
CA LEU A 139 -11.41 15.68 -6.66
C LEU A 139 -9.97 16.00 -6.23
N SER A 140 -9.43 15.33 -5.21
CA SER A 140 -8.12 15.73 -4.68
C SER A 140 -7.04 15.62 -5.77
N PRO A 141 -6.32 16.70 -6.09
CA PRO A 141 -5.23 16.68 -7.06
C PRO A 141 -4.05 15.84 -6.57
N ASN A 142 -3.99 15.55 -5.27
CA ASN A 142 -2.98 14.73 -4.62
C ASN A 142 -3.47 13.30 -4.37
N LEU A 143 -4.54 12.86 -5.03
CA LEU A 143 -4.97 11.47 -4.92
C LEU A 143 -3.83 10.54 -5.37
N GLY A 144 -3.50 9.59 -4.50
CA GLY A 144 -2.49 8.58 -4.73
C GLY A 144 -2.79 7.27 -4.01
N VAL A 145 -1.92 6.30 -4.24
CA VAL A 145 -1.87 5.07 -3.44
C VAL A 145 -0.77 5.24 -2.41
N LEU A 146 -1.15 5.13 -1.13
CA LEU A 146 -0.19 5.00 -0.04
C LEU A 146 0.11 3.52 0.17
N PHE A 147 1.39 3.20 0.32
CA PHE A 147 1.88 1.86 0.63
C PHE A 147 2.66 1.92 1.94
N GLU A 148 2.29 1.10 2.92
CA GLU A 148 3.06 0.87 4.14
C GLU A 148 3.62 -0.56 4.10
N LEU A 149 4.95 -0.68 4.14
CA LEU A 149 5.64 -1.97 4.18
C LEU A 149 5.70 -2.41 5.64
N GLY A 150 5.00 -3.48 5.98
CA GLY A 150 4.84 -3.94 7.34
C GLY A 150 5.45 -5.30 7.62
N VAL A 151 5.83 -5.51 8.88
CA VAL A 151 6.12 -6.82 9.45
C VAL A 151 5.29 -7.06 10.70
N THR A 152 4.61 -8.20 10.75
CA THR A 152 4.06 -8.70 12.01
C THR A 152 5.14 -9.54 12.68
N PHE A 153 5.35 -9.32 13.97
CA PHE A 153 6.44 -9.94 14.70
C PHE A 153 5.99 -10.53 16.04
N LEU A 154 6.83 -11.42 16.56
CA LEU A 154 6.79 -11.93 17.93
C LEU A 154 8.09 -11.53 18.62
N ARG A 155 8.02 -10.87 19.79
CA ARG A 155 9.19 -10.53 20.59
C ARG A 155 9.59 -11.77 21.40
N ASN A 156 10.80 -12.29 21.17
CA ASN A 156 11.23 -13.56 21.76
C ASN A 156 11.26 -13.53 23.29
N SER A 157 11.60 -12.38 23.88
CA SER A 157 11.75 -12.25 25.34
C SER A 157 10.43 -12.16 26.10
N THR A 158 9.37 -11.64 25.48
CA THR A 158 8.08 -11.40 26.15
C THR A 158 6.93 -12.23 25.56
N GLY A 159 7.11 -12.83 24.38
CA GLY A 159 6.02 -13.44 23.62
C GLY A 159 5.02 -12.43 23.03
N GLU A 160 5.32 -11.13 23.11
CA GLU A 160 4.43 -10.07 22.64
C GLU A 160 4.38 -10.06 21.11
N ARG A 161 3.16 -10.03 20.56
CA ARG A 161 2.91 -9.90 19.12
C ARG A 161 2.60 -8.45 18.78
N GLY A 162 3.18 -7.94 17.71
CA GLY A 162 2.90 -6.58 17.23
C GLY A 162 3.16 -6.38 15.75
N ASP A 163 2.88 -5.17 15.27
CA ASP A 163 3.05 -4.75 13.88
C ASP A 163 3.98 -3.53 13.78
N LEU A 164 5.04 -3.66 12.97
CA LEU A 164 5.98 -2.58 12.67
C LEU A 164 5.89 -2.18 11.20
N SER A 165 5.98 -0.88 10.96
CA SER A 165 6.29 -0.30 9.65
C SER A 165 7.79 -0.33 9.42
N CYS A 166 8.21 -0.95 8.33
CA CYS A 166 9.56 -0.90 7.79
C CYS A 166 9.79 0.36 6.91
N GLY A 167 8.73 1.12 6.67
CA GLY A 167 8.73 2.31 5.84
C GLY A 167 7.50 2.37 4.93
N TRP A 168 7.37 3.48 4.22
CA TRP A 168 6.22 3.77 3.39
C TRP A 168 6.64 4.36 2.04
N ALA A 169 5.76 4.23 1.04
CA ALA A 169 5.92 4.82 -0.27
C ALA A 169 4.58 5.40 -0.72
N PHE A 170 4.62 6.43 -1.55
CA PHE A 170 3.42 7.07 -2.07
C PHE A 170 3.51 7.23 -3.59
N LEU A 171 2.46 6.85 -4.30
CA LEU A 171 2.32 7.01 -5.74
C LEU A 171 1.12 7.91 -6.02
N LYS A 172 1.37 9.20 -6.25
CA LYS A 172 0.37 10.13 -6.78
C LYS A 172 -0.12 9.62 -8.13
N LEU A 173 -1.42 9.62 -8.38
CA LEU A 173 -2.02 9.05 -9.61
C LEU A 173 -2.06 10.03 -10.79
N THR A 174 -1.74 11.29 -10.54
CA THR A 174 -1.67 12.35 -11.54
C THR A 174 -0.29 13.01 -11.54
N ASP A 175 0.12 13.52 -12.69
CA ASP A 175 1.28 14.41 -12.79
C ASP A 175 0.94 15.84 -12.31
N ASP A 176 1.92 16.75 -12.37
CA ASP A 176 1.75 18.13 -11.91
C ASP A 176 0.84 18.96 -12.84
N ALA A 177 0.61 18.51 -14.07
CA ALA A 177 -0.36 19.08 -14.99
C ALA A 177 -1.77 18.48 -14.79
N GLY A 178 -1.94 17.52 -13.87
CA GLY A 178 -3.21 16.85 -13.57
C GLY A 178 -3.54 15.68 -14.50
N ASN A 179 -2.64 15.27 -15.39
CA ASN A 179 -2.87 14.14 -16.28
C ASN A 179 -2.68 12.81 -15.52
N PRO A 180 -3.46 11.76 -15.84
CA PRO A 180 -3.26 10.44 -15.26
C PRO A 180 -1.86 9.88 -15.53
N LEU A 181 -1.28 9.21 -14.54
CA LEU A 181 0.01 8.54 -14.71
C LEU A 181 -0.05 7.43 -15.80
N PRO A 182 1.01 7.30 -16.62
CA PRO A 182 1.06 6.27 -17.65
C PRO A 182 1.14 4.84 -17.08
N ASN A 183 0.60 3.88 -17.82
CA ASN A 183 0.67 2.46 -17.46
C ASN A 183 2.09 1.91 -17.67
N LYS A 184 2.91 1.95 -16.63
CA LYS A 184 4.27 1.39 -16.63
C LYS A 184 4.66 0.84 -15.26
N THR A 185 5.88 0.32 -15.18
CA THR A 185 6.50 -0.06 -13.91
C THR A 185 7.13 1.17 -13.25
N TYR A 186 6.85 1.35 -11.97
CA TYR A 186 7.37 2.40 -11.11
C TYR A 186 8.24 1.78 -10.02
N GLU A 187 9.43 2.34 -9.83
CA GLU A 187 10.27 2.08 -8.65
C GLU A 187 10.10 3.23 -7.66
N LEU A 188 9.40 2.96 -6.57
CA LEU A 188 9.12 3.94 -5.52
C LEU A 188 10.19 3.81 -4.43
N PRO A 189 10.90 4.89 -4.06
CA PRO A 189 11.75 4.88 -2.88
C PRO A 189 10.88 4.68 -1.63
N VAL A 190 11.37 3.87 -0.69
CA VAL A 190 10.71 3.67 0.59
C VAL A 190 11.30 4.65 1.60
N SER A 191 10.43 5.47 2.19
CA SER A 191 10.74 6.43 3.24
C SER A 191 10.58 5.80 4.62
N GLY A 192 11.43 6.21 5.57
CA GLY A 192 11.28 5.82 6.98
C GLY A 192 10.21 6.65 7.67
N GLY A 193 9.94 6.33 8.93
CA GLY A 193 8.96 7.07 9.72
C GLY A 193 7.52 6.70 9.35
N THR A 194 6.60 7.65 9.54
CA THR A 194 5.21 7.51 9.13
C THR A 194 4.86 8.43 7.95
N PRO A 195 3.78 8.14 7.20
CA PRO A 195 3.30 9.02 6.12
C PRO A 195 2.93 10.44 6.57
N TYR A 196 2.82 10.68 7.87
CA TYR A 196 2.45 11.97 8.46
C TYR A 196 3.65 12.75 9.03
N GLU A 197 4.83 12.13 9.09
CA GLU A 197 6.06 12.77 9.52
C GLU A 197 6.72 13.50 8.34
N LYS A 198 6.87 14.83 8.45
CA LYS A 198 7.40 15.67 7.35
C LYS A 198 8.93 15.67 7.25
N ASP A 199 9.66 15.19 8.27
CA ASP A 199 11.12 15.39 8.39
C ASP A 199 11.95 14.09 8.47
N VAL A 200 11.35 12.92 8.23
CA VAL A 200 12.03 11.61 8.35
C VAL A 200 12.43 11.02 6.99
N MET A 201 12.23 11.77 5.89
CA MET A 201 12.71 11.39 4.56
C MET A 201 14.23 11.23 4.56
N GLY A 202 14.70 9.98 4.57
CA GLY A 202 16.12 9.63 4.43
C GLY A 202 16.73 8.81 5.58
N GLU A 203 15.99 8.50 6.65
CA GLU A 203 16.59 7.80 7.81
C GLU A 203 16.71 6.28 7.69
N ILE A 204 16.26 5.65 6.59
CA ILE A 204 16.47 4.21 6.39
C ILE A 204 17.94 3.88 6.04
N THR A 205 18.73 4.88 5.64
CA THR A 205 20.16 4.73 5.42
C THR A 205 20.95 5.05 6.68
N ALA A 206 21.47 4.02 7.34
CA ALA A 206 22.55 4.17 8.32
C ALA A 206 23.73 4.94 7.69
N GLY A 207 24.10 6.08 8.30
CA GLY A 207 25.34 6.81 8.02
C GLY A 207 25.23 7.93 6.98
N ARG A 208 24.84 9.14 7.40
CA ARG A 208 25.12 10.37 6.66
C ARG A 208 26.64 10.64 6.69
N ARG A 209 27.37 10.09 5.71
CA ARG A 209 28.65 10.66 5.26
C ARG A 209 28.43 11.17 3.83
N SER A 210 28.79 12.44 3.59
CA SER A 210 28.71 13.08 2.27
C SER A 210 29.44 12.24 1.22
N PRO A 211 28.78 11.76 0.15
CA PRO A 211 29.43 10.92 -0.84
C PRO A 211 30.33 11.76 -1.74
N THR A 212 31.63 11.49 -1.71
CA THR A 212 32.65 12.04 -2.59
C THR A 212 32.64 11.27 -3.93
N GLY A 213 31.72 11.62 -4.84
CA GLY A 213 31.75 11.18 -6.24
C GLY A 213 30.50 10.47 -6.77
N VAL A 214 30.25 10.61 -8.08
CA VAL A 214 29.07 10.12 -8.81
C VAL A 214 28.94 8.59 -8.74
N PHE A 215 30.05 7.86 -8.83
CA PHE A 215 30.06 6.39 -8.72
C PHE A 215 29.62 5.90 -7.32
N GLN A 216 30.04 6.61 -6.27
CA GLN A 216 29.66 6.32 -4.90
C GLN A 216 28.16 6.62 -4.67
N GLN A 217 27.65 7.72 -5.23
CA GLN A 217 26.21 8.03 -5.24
C GLN A 217 25.38 6.94 -5.93
N MET A 218 25.83 6.44 -7.09
CA MET A 218 25.16 5.33 -7.79
C MET A 218 25.13 4.03 -6.98
N LEU A 219 26.22 3.70 -6.27
CA LEU A 219 26.27 2.54 -5.37
C LEU A 219 25.35 2.70 -4.16
N HIS A 220 25.23 3.90 -3.59
CA HIS A 220 24.30 4.18 -2.51
C HIS A 220 22.83 4.08 -2.97
N ALA A 221 22.49 4.58 -4.17
CA ALA A 221 21.15 4.48 -4.74
C ALA A 221 20.71 3.03 -4.97
N ARG A 222 21.64 2.12 -5.33
CA ARG A 222 21.36 0.68 -5.44
C ARG A 222 21.04 -0.01 -4.11
N ARG A 223 21.45 0.61 -2.99
CA ARG A 223 21.25 0.05 -1.64
C ARG A 223 20.00 0.59 -0.93
N GLN A 224 19.33 1.57 -1.52
CA GLN A 224 18.12 2.14 -0.92
C GLN A 224 16.94 1.16 -1.04
N PRO A 225 16.08 1.08 -0.01
CA PRO A 225 14.87 0.27 -0.08
C PRO A 225 13.88 0.84 -1.10
N LYS A 226 13.30 -0.06 -1.89
CA LYS A 226 12.37 0.30 -2.98
C LYS A 226 11.17 -0.62 -3.01
N LEU A 227 10.03 -0.07 -3.40
CA LEU A 227 8.82 -0.80 -3.78
C LEU A 227 8.64 -0.71 -5.30
N ILE A 228 8.40 -1.85 -5.95
CA ILE A 228 8.19 -1.92 -7.40
C ILE A 228 6.70 -2.20 -7.64
N VAL A 229 6.03 -1.25 -8.30
CA VAL A 229 4.61 -1.31 -8.63
C VAL A 229 4.42 -1.20 -10.13
N LYS A 230 3.55 -2.03 -10.72
CA LYS A 230 3.21 -1.93 -12.14
C LYS A 230 1.78 -1.42 -12.30
N LEU A 231 1.63 -0.21 -12.86
CA LEU A 231 0.31 0.27 -13.28
C LEU A 231 -0.13 -0.47 -14.54
N LYS A 232 -1.42 -0.81 -14.59
CA LYS A 232 -2.05 -1.57 -15.67
C LYS A 232 -3.33 -0.85 -16.10
N SER A 233 -3.65 -0.95 -17.39
CA SER A 233 -5.00 -0.61 -17.85
C SER A 233 -6.01 -1.55 -17.22
N ALA A 234 -7.16 -1.00 -16.82
CA ALA A 234 -8.31 -1.83 -16.48
C ALA A 234 -8.76 -2.55 -17.76
N ASN A 235 -8.67 -3.89 -17.78
CA ASN A 235 -9.19 -4.67 -18.91
C ASN A 235 -10.73 -4.60 -18.92
N SER A 236 -11.36 -4.91 -20.06
CA SER A 236 -12.82 -4.82 -20.23
C SER A 236 -13.59 -5.61 -19.16
N ARG A 237 -13.14 -6.83 -18.85
CA ARG A 237 -13.74 -7.70 -17.82
C ARG A 237 -13.63 -7.10 -16.41
N THR A 238 -12.49 -6.51 -16.07
CA THR A 238 -12.28 -5.79 -14.80
C THR A 238 -13.16 -4.54 -14.77
N LYS A 239 -13.32 -3.80 -15.86
CA LYS A 239 -14.27 -2.67 -15.94
C LYS A 239 -15.73 -3.09 -15.79
N THR A 240 -16.11 -4.32 -16.16
CA THR A 240 -17.48 -4.83 -15.95
C THR A 240 -17.70 -5.35 -14.53
N GLN A 241 -16.63 -5.75 -13.83
CA GLN A 241 -16.66 -6.19 -12.43
C GLN A 241 -16.47 -5.05 -11.41
N LEU A 242 -16.00 -3.89 -11.89
CA LEU A 242 -15.90 -2.62 -11.16
C LEU A 242 -17.11 -1.75 -11.51
#